data_AF-A0A9D3PZ85-F1
#
_entry.id   AF-A0A9D3PZ85-F1
#
_cell.length_a   1.000
_cell.length_b   1.000
_cell.length_c   1.000
_cell.angle_alpha   90.00
_cell.angle_beta   90.00
_cell.angle_gamma   90.00
#
_symmetry.space_group_name_H-M   'P 1'
#
loop_
_entity.id
_entity.type
_entity.pdbx_description
1 polymer ?
#
loop_
_entity_poly.entity_id
_entity_poly.type
_entity_poly.pdbx_seq_one_letter_code
_entity_poly.pdbx_strand_id
1 'polypeptide(L)'
;MCTVCDRDCVRCIVSSEDSGNISHTCNETCGPFKLTRFTDAQQLPCQDERVFFEVKLDTETGDILVTYSDHSGLSFQTIVFAGCMATAIVSSGSIFLIIYWVILQVQNQREYRHFLEKQKNIQWNETLNPAATTISNLMYASHQSS
;
A
#
# COMPACT_ATOMS: atom_id res chain seq x y z
N MET A 1 28.80 15.27 20.52
CA MET A 1 28.27 14.48 21.65
C MET A 1 27.23 15.33 22.33
N CYS A 2 26.01 14.82 22.53
CA CYS A 2 24.92 15.56 23.16
C CYS A 2 25.01 15.37 24.68
N THR A 3 25.12 16.46 25.43
CA THR A 3 25.22 16.41 26.89
C THR A 3 23.84 16.51 27.56
N VAL A 4 23.77 16.23 28.86
CA VAL A 4 22.54 16.39 29.65
C VAL A 4 22.11 17.86 29.70
N CYS A 5 23.08 18.78 29.84
CA CYS A 5 22.84 20.22 29.83
C CYS A 5 22.22 20.70 28.50
N ASP A 6 22.65 20.13 27.37
CA ASP A 6 22.10 20.48 26.05
C ASP A 6 20.60 20.11 25.96
N ARG A 7 20.20 18.98 26.56
CA ARG A 7 18.80 18.53 26.55
C ARG A 7 17.91 19.42 27.39
N ASP A 8 18.34 19.74 28.61
CA ASP A 8 17.56 20.60 29.52
C ASP A 8 17.41 22.01 28.92
N CYS A 9 18.46 22.49 28.27
CA CYS A 9 18.46 23.76 27.56
C CYS A 9 17.45 23.76 26.40
N VAL A 10 17.54 22.79 25.50
CA VAL A 10 16.64 22.69 24.33
C VAL A 10 15.19 22.53 24.77
N ARG A 11 14.93 21.75 25.82
CA ARG A 11 13.58 21.56 26.36
C ARG A 11 12.99 22.86 26.90
N CYS A 12 13.79 23.66 27.60
CA CYS A 12 13.39 24.98 28.06
C CYS A 12 13.04 25.89 26.87
N ILE A 13 13.93 25.95 25.87
CA ILE A 13 13.76 26.82 24.70
C ILE A 13 12.49 26.45 23.91
N VAL A 14 12.30 25.17 23.58
CA VAL A 14 11.13 24.69 22.84
C VAL A 14 9.83 24.95 23.61
N SER A 15 9.80 24.68 24.93
CA SER A 15 8.63 24.97 25.76
C SER A 15 8.33 26.47 25.88
N SER A 16 9.35 27.31 25.82
CA SER A 16 9.23 28.77 25.92
C SER A 16 8.81 29.42 24.60
N GLU A 17 9.05 28.78 23.46
CA GLU A 17 8.64 29.25 22.14
C GLU A 17 7.13 29.22 21.98
N ASP A 18 6.49 28.12 22.40
CA ASP A 18 5.03 27.98 22.41
C ASP A 18 4.33 29.04 23.28
N SER A 19 5.04 29.61 24.27
CA SER A 19 4.52 30.60 25.21
C SER A 19 4.94 32.05 24.91
N GLY A 20 5.76 32.28 23.88
CA GLY A 20 6.15 33.61 23.40
C GLY A 20 7.12 34.40 24.31
N ASN A 21 7.65 33.79 25.38
CA ASN A 21 8.56 34.42 26.35
C ASN A 21 9.90 33.65 26.44
N ILE A 22 10.57 33.52 25.30
CA ILE A 22 11.75 32.66 25.09
C ILE A 22 13.00 33.18 25.80
N SER A 23 13.20 34.50 25.78
CA SER A 23 14.50 35.11 26.01
C SER A 23 14.91 35.19 27.49
N HIS A 24 13.96 35.29 28.42
CA HIS A 24 14.30 35.66 29.81
C HIS A 24 14.47 34.46 30.74
N THR A 25 13.75 33.35 30.49
CA THR A 25 13.67 32.22 31.42
C THR A 25 14.75 31.16 31.15
N CYS A 26 15.13 30.96 29.89
CA CYS A 26 16.09 29.91 29.51
C CYS A 26 17.53 30.42 29.38
N ASN A 27 17.75 31.74 29.37
CA ASN A 27 19.07 32.34 29.28
C ASN A 27 19.91 32.08 30.56
N GLU A 28 19.28 31.90 31.72
CA GLU A 28 19.98 31.49 32.95
C GLU A 28 20.51 30.05 32.88
N THR A 29 19.82 29.18 32.16
CA THR A 29 20.16 27.75 32.02
C THR A 29 21.11 27.50 30.85
N CYS A 30 20.97 28.25 29.76
CA CYS A 30 21.67 28.03 28.50
C CYS A 30 22.75 29.07 28.20
N GLY A 31 22.74 30.24 28.85
CA GLY A 31 23.47 31.40 28.37
C GLY A 31 22.88 31.97 27.07
N PRO A 32 23.56 32.95 26.44
CA PRO A 32 23.06 33.60 25.23
C PRO A 32 22.97 32.60 24.08
N PHE A 33 21.79 32.49 23.47
CA PHE A 33 21.52 31.52 22.42
C PHE A 33 20.82 32.14 21.22
N LYS A 34 21.03 31.54 20.06
CA LYS A 34 20.28 31.77 18.82
C LYS A 34 19.53 30.52 18.46
N LEU A 35 18.23 30.68 18.24
CA LEU A 35 17.34 29.59 17.88
C LEU A 35 17.15 29.54 16.37
N THR A 36 17.29 28.36 15.77
CA THR A 36 16.96 28.11 14.37
C THR A 36 16.09 26.87 14.25
N ARG A 37 14.91 27.02 13.66
CA ARG A 37 14.02 25.90 13.38
C ARG A 37 14.39 25.28 12.04
N PHE A 38 14.53 23.96 12.03
CA PHE A 38 14.90 23.19 10.84
C PHE A 38 13.79 22.18 10.50
N THR A 39 13.49 22.05 9.22
CA THR A 39 12.38 21.20 8.75
C THR A 39 12.77 19.73 8.65
N ASP A 40 14.05 19.42 8.43
CA ASP A 40 14.53 18.04 8.26
C ASP A 40 15.17 17.48 9.53
N ALA A 41 14.35 16.81 10.33
CA ALA A 41 14.74 16.12 11.56
C ALA A 41 15.88 15.08 11.39
N GLN A 42 16.01 14.49 10.20
CA GLN A 42 16.91 13.36 9.96
C GLN A 42 18.41 13.72 9.98
N GLN A 43 18.74 15.02 9.97
CA GLN A 43 20.12 15.51 9.93
C GLN A 43 20.68 15.91 11.30
N LEU A 44 19.86 15.89 12.34
CA LEU A 44 20.24 16.38 13.66
C LEU A 44 20.76 15.22 14.55
N PRO A 45 21.93 15.37 15.20
CA PRO A 45 22.62 14.28 15.89
C PRO A 45 22.01 13.92 17.25
N CYS A 46 21.19 14.79 17.83
CA CYS A 46 20.62 14.61 19.16
C CYS A 46 19.10 14.46 19.10
N GLN A 47 18.52 13.65 19.99
CA GLN A 47 17.09 13.46 20.12
C GLN A 47 16.68 13.57 21.59
N ASP A 48 15.63 14.33 21.87
CA ASP A 48 14.93 14.38 23.16
C ASP A 48 13.43 14.22 22.91
N GLU A 49 12.82 13.14 23.38
CA GLU A 49 11.41 12.72 23.31
C GLU A 49 10.60 13.11 22.05
N ARG A 50 10.39 14.41 21.81
CA ARG A 50 9.56 15.00 20.75
C ARG A 50 10.31 15.90 19.76
N VAL A 51 11.63 16.10 19.94
CA VAL A 51 12.44 16.98 19.09
C VAL A 51 13.79 16.35 18.77
N PHE A 52 14.27 16.61 17.57
CA PHE A 52 15.67 16.42 17.22
C PHE A 52 16.38 17.76 17.30
N PHE A 53 17.64 17.76 17.71
CA PHE A 53 18.38 19.00 17.90
C PHE A 53 19.88 18.87 17.68
N GLU A 54 20.52 20.01 17.50
CA GLU A 54 21.96 20.19 17.43
C GLU A 54 22.33 21.47 18.17
N VAL A 55 23.36 21.39 19.01
CA VAL A 55 23.93 22.54 19.70
C VAL A 55 25.32 22.77 19.15
N LYS A 56 25.55 23.97 18.61
CA LYS A 56 26.85 24.42 18.10
C LYS A 56 27.20 25.75 18.75
N LEU A 57 28.49 26.00 18.95
CA LEU A 57 28.96 27.32 19.33
C LEU A 57 29.21 28.14 18.06
N ASP A 58 28.59 29.31 17.96
CA ASP A 58 28.89 30.27 16.91
C ASP A 58 30.27 30.88 17.21
N THR A 59 31.24 30.54 16.37
CA THR A 59 32.63 30.98 16.54
C THR A 59 32.83 32.47 16.28
N GLU A 60 31.87 33.16 15.64
CA GLU A 60 31.96 34.58 15.34
C GLU A 60 31.35 35.46 16.43
N THR A 61 30.22 35.03 17.00
CA THR A 61 29.51 35.79 18.04
C THR A 61 29.73 35.27 19.46
N GLY A 62 30.21 34.03 19.60
CA GLY A 62 30.32 33.35 20.89
C GLY A 62 28.97 32.85 21.44
N ASP A 63 27.89 33.03 20.68
CA ASP A 63 26.54 32.59 21.06
C ASP A 63 26.37 31.08 20.84
N ILE A 64 25.45 30.47 21.58
CA ILE A 64 25.06 29.07 21.37
C ILE A 64 23.99 29.00 20.29
N LEU A 65 24.30 28.38 19.15
CA LEU A 65 23.34 28.09 18.09
C LEU A 65 22.62 26.77 18.39
N VAL A 66 21.33 26.87 18.69
CA VAL A 66 20.44 25.73 18.91
C VAL A 66 19.59 25.55 17.65
N THR A 67 19.85 24.47 16.93
CA THR A 67 19.02 24.05 15.80
C THR A 67 18.11 22.92 16.26
N TYR A 68 16.80 23.04 16.08
CA TYR A 68 15.87 21.98 16.44
C TYR A 68 14.84 21.72 15.35
N SER A 69 14.31 20.50 15.34
CA SER A 69 13.24 20.05 14.45
C SER A 69 12.25 19.22 15.24
N ASP A 70 10.96 19.48 15.03
CA ASP A 70 9.92 18.69 15.66
C ASP A 70 9.94 17.26 15.14
N HIS A 71 9.80 16.30 16.05
CA HIS A 71 9.46 14.93 15.71
C HIS A 71 8.01 14.94 15.20
N SER A 72 7.84 15.30 13.93
CA SER A 72 6.55 15.23 13.27
C SER A 72 6.10 13.78 13.26
N GLY A 73 5.21 13.43 14.19
CA GLY A 73 4.55 12.14 14.23
C GLY A 73 3.89 11.90 12.88
N LEU A 74 4.31 10.80 12.22
CA LEU A 74 4.02 10.48 10.83
C LEU A 74 4.36 11.61 9.86
N SER A 75 5.54 11.54 9.26
CA SER A 75 5.87 12.40 8.11
C SER A 75 4.84 12.20 7.00
N PHE A 76 4.54 13.27 6.24
CA PHE A 76 3.66 13.19 5.07
C PHE A 76 4.05 12.02 4.14
N GLN A 77 5.35 11.76 4.02
CA GLN A 77 5.89 10.63 3.26
C GLN A 77 5.45 9.26 3.79
N THR A 78 5.37 9.07 5.10
CA THR A 78 4.86 7.82 5.71
C THR A 78 3.36 7.63 5.47
N ILE A 79 2.57 8.72 5.52
CA ILE A 79 1.12 8.68 5.25
C ILE A 79 0.86 8.32 3.79
N VAL A 80 1.58 8.96 2.85
CA VAL A 80 1.49 8.66 1.42
C VAL A 80 1.90 7.22 1.15
N PHE A 81 2.99 6.76 1.75
CA PHE A 81 3.46 5.39 1.58
C PHE A 81 2.45 4.35 2.09
N ALA A 82 1.88 4.57 3.27
CA ALA A 82 0.83 3.71 3.82
C ALA A 82 -0.42 3.69 2.90
N GLY A 83 -0.81 4.84 2.35
CA GLY A 83 -1.90 4.95 1.38
C GLY A 83 -1.63 4.18 0.08
N CYS A 84 -0.41 4.27 -0.46
CA CYS A 84 0.00 3.51 -1.65
C CYS A 84 -0.04 2.00 -1.39
N MET A 85 0.42 1.55 -0.23
CA MET A 85 0.40 0.11 0.11
C MET A 85 -1.03 -0.43 0.22
N ALA A 86 -1.92 0.31 0.89
CA ALA A 86 -3.31 -0.09 1.02
C ALA A 86 -4.02 -0.18 -0.35
N THR A 87 -3.79 0.79 -1.23
CA THR A 87 -4.39 0.81 -2.58
C THR A 87 -3.84 -0.28 -3.50
N ALA A 88 -2.55 -0.62 -3.39
CA ALA A 88 -1.95 -1.73 -4.12
C ALA A 88 -2.57 -3.09 -3.74
N ILE A 89 -2.82 -3.32 -2.45
CA ILE A 89 -3.42 -4.59 -1.99
C ILE A 89 -4.84 -4.73 -2.52
N VAL A 90 -5.67 -3.69 -2.40
CA VAL A 90 -7.06 -3.73 -2.87
C VAL A 90 -7.13 -3.94 -4.39
N SER A 91 -6.32 -3.19 -5.15
CA SER A 91 -6.29 -3.33 -6.61
C SER A 91 -5.77 -4.70 -7.07
N SER A 92 -4.76 -5.25 -6.40
CA SER A 92 -4.24 -6.59 -6.72
C SER A 92 -5.32 -7.67 -6.55
N GLY A 93 -6.12 -7.60 -5.47
CA GLY A 93 -7.23 -8.52 -5.24
C GLY A 93 -8.27 -8.49 -6.36
N SER A 94 -8.62 -7.29 -6.84
CA SER A 94 -9.54 -7.14 -7.98
C SER A 94 -8.99 -7.77 -9.26
N ILE A 95 -7.69 -7.61 -9.53
CA ILE A 95 -7.06 -8.20 -10.72
C ILE A 95 -7.13 -9.73 -10.67
N PHE A 96 -6.82 -10.34 -9.53
CA PHE A 96 -6.92 -11.80 -9.36
C PHE A 96 -8.34 -12.33 -9.58
N LEU A 97 -9.35 -11.61 -9.09
CA LEU A 97 -10.76 -11.99 -9.31
C LEU A 97 -11.13 -11.97 -10.80
N ILE A 98 -10.68 -10.95 -11.54
CA ILE A 98 -10.91 -10.85 -12.99
C ILE A 98 -10.24 -12.02 -13.71
N ILE A 99 -8.96 -12.29 -13.42
CA ILE A 99 -8.22 -13.39 -14.04
C ILE A 99 -8.91 -14.73 -13.77
N TYR A 100 -9.32 -14.97 -12.51
CA TYR A 100 -10.05 -16.17 -12.12
C TYR A 100 -11.36 -16.33 -12.93
N TRP A 101 -12.14 -15.26 -13.07
CA TRP A 101 -13.36 -15.26 -13.87
C TRP A 101 -13.11 -15.60 -15.34
N VAL A 102 -12.04 -15.04 -15.93
CA VAL A 102 -11.67 -15.33 -17.32
C VAL A 102 -11.30 -16.80 -17.48
N ILE A 103 -10.50 -17.37 -16.56
CA ILE A 103 -10.12 -18.78 -16.61
C ILE A 103 -11.36 -19.68 -16.55
N LEU A 104 -12.30 -19.40 -15.64
CA LEU A 104 -13.56 -20.16 -15.53
C LEU A 104 -14.37 -20.11 -16.82
N GLN A 105 -14.53 -18.92 -17.42
CA GLN A 105 -15.27 -18.81 -18.69
C GLN A 105 -14.61 -19.60 -19.81
N VAL A 106 -13.28 -19.56 -19.91
CA VAL A 106 -12.54 -20.30 -20.93
C VAL A 106 -12.69 -21.82 -20.73
N GLN A 107 -12.61 -22.30 -19.48
CA GLN A 107 -12.80 -23.72 -19.18
C GLN A 107 -14.22 -24.17 -19.55
N ASN A 108 -15.25 -23.42 -19.15
CA ASN A 108 -16.63 -23.72 -19.51
C ASN A 108 -16.84 -23.76 -21.02
N GLN A 109 -16.24 -22.83 -21.78
CA GLN A 109 -16.35 -22.86 -23.24
C GLN A 109 -15.63 -24.05 -23.87
N ARG A 110 -14.49 -24.47 -23.32
CA ARG A 110 -13.75 -25.65 -23.80
C ARG A 110 -14.55 -26.93 -23.56
N GLU A 111 -15.08 -27.11 -22.36
CA GLU A 111 -15.91 -28.27 -22.03
C GLU A 111 -17.18 -28.31 -22.87
N TYR A 112 -17.81 -27.17 -23.09
CA TYR A 112 -18.99 -27.07 -23.94
C TYR A 112 -18.69 -27.46 -25.40
N ARG A 113 -17.58 -26.99 -25.98
CA ARG A 113 -17.15 -27.41 -27.33
C ARG A 113 -16.90 -28.91 -27.41
N HIS A 114 -16.19 -29.46 -26.43
CA HIS A 114 -15.90 -30.88 -26.38
C HIS A 114 -17.18 -31.73 -26.21
N PHE A 115 -18.17 -31.23 -25.47
CA PHE A 115 -19.49 -31.85 -25.38
C PHE A 115 -20.21 -31.86 -26.73
N LEU A 116 -20.21 -30.74 -27.47
CA LEU A 116 -20.82 -30.67 -28.81
C LEU A 116 -20.13 -31.61 -29.82
N GLU A 117 -18.80 -31.70 -29.77
CA GLU A 117 -18.04 -32.64 -30.61
C GLU A 117 -18.40 -34.10 -30.30
N LYS A 118 -18.52 -34.46 -29.02
CA LYS A 118 -18.99 -35.79 -28.61
C LYS A 118 -20.41 -36.07 -29.09
N GLN A 119 -21.32 -35.11 -28.95
CA GLN A 119 -22.71 -35.27 -29.38
C GLN A 119 -22.81 -35.47 -30.90
N LYS A 120 -22.03 -34.71 -31.68
CA LYS A 120 -21.95 -34.88 -33.13
C LYS A 120 -21.42 -36.27 -33.50
N ASN A 121 -20.37 -36.75 -32.83
CA ASN A 121 -19.84 -38.10 -33.06
C ASN A 121 -20.84 -39.21 -32.71
N ILE A 122 -21.60 -39.06 -31.62
CA ILE A 122 -22.66 -40.01 -31.26
C ILE A 122 -23.78 -39.99 -32.30
N GLN A 123 -24.22 -38.81 -32.74
CA GLN A 123 -25.26 -38.68 -33.76
C GLN A 123 -24.83 -39.32 -35.10
N TRP A 124 -23.57 -39.14 -35.52
CA TRP A 124 -23.03 -39.84 -36.70
C TRP A 124 -23.01 -41.35 -36.50
N ASN A 125 -22.65 -41.83 -35.31
CA ASN A 125 -22.62 -43.26 -35.01
C ASN A 125 -24.01 -43.89 -34.96
N GLU A 126 -25.02 -43.18 -34.44
CA GLU A 126 -26.42 -43.62 -34.48
C GLU A 126 -26.98 -43.64 -35.91
N THR A 127 -26.61 -42.66 -36.73
CA THR A 127 -27.03 -42.59 -38.14
C THR A 127 -26.42 -43.72 -38.97
N LEU A 128 -25.18 -44.14 -38.65
CA LEU A 128 -24.52 -45.29 -39.27
C LEU A 128 -24.88 -46.64 -38.61
N ASN A 129 -25.65 -46.65 -37.52
CA ASN A 129 -25.97 -47.89 -36.83
C ASN A 129 -27.03 -48.68 -37.65
N PRO A 130 -26.71 -49.88 -38.17
CA PRO A 130 -27.62 -50.66 -39.00
C PRO A 130 -28.90 -51.08 -38.25
N ALA A 131 -28.89 -51.09 -36.91
CA ALA A 131 -30.07 -51.38 -36.11
C ALA A 131 -31.11 -50.24 -36.15
N ALA A 132 -30.67 -48.97 -36.16
CA ALA A 132 -31.57 -47.81 -36.15
C ALA A 132 -32.29 -47.63 -37.49
N THR A 133 -31.60 -47.89 -38.61
CA THR A 133 -32.17 -47.88 -39.96
C THR A 133 -33.13 -49.05 -40.20
N THR A 134 -32.90 -50.21 -39.58
CA THR A 134 -33.82 -51.35 -39.69
C THR A 134 -35.16 -51.07 -38.99
N ILE A 135 -35.15 -50.43 -37.83
CA ILE A 135 -36.37 -50.08 -37.08
C ILE A 135 -37.17 -48.99 -37.82
N SER A 136 -36.51 -47.96 -38.34
CA SER A 136 -37.19 -46.89 -39.10
C SER A 136 -37.77 -47.40 -40.42
N ASN A 137 -37.08 -48.29 -41.13
CA ASN A 137 -37.59 -48.92 -42.35
C ASN A 137 -38.79 -49.85 -42.08
N LEU A 138 -38.79 -50.61 -40.97
CA LEU A 138 -39.94 -51.43 -40.57
C LEU A 138 -41.16 -50.57 -40.21
N MET A 139 -40.95 -49.45 -39.51
CA MET A 139 -42.03 -48.54 -39.14
C MET A 139 -42.65 -47.87 -40.37
N TYR A 140 -41.83 -47.49 -41.36
CA TYR A 140 -42.30 -46.92 -42.62
C TYR A 140 -43.09 -47.93 -43.47
N ALA A 141 -42.62 -49.19 -43.54
CA ALA A 141 -43.30 -50.25 -44.28
C ALA A 141 -44.67 -50.62 -43.67
N SER A 142 -44.79 -50.63 -42.33
CA SER A 142 -46.07 -50.90 -41.64
C SER A 142 -47.15 -49.82 -41.87
N HIS A 143 -46.75 -48.60 -42.24
CA HIS A 143 -47.66 -47.48 -42.43
C HIS A 143 -48.18 -47.36 -43.88
N GLN A 144 -47.59 -48.11 -44.81
CA GLN A 144 -47.94 -48.10 -46.25
C GLN A 144 -48.78 -49.32 -46.66
N SER A 145 -48.95 -50.29 -45.75
CA SER A 145 -49.77 -51.50 -45.94
C SER A 145 -51.14 -51.44 -45.25
N SER A 146 -51.65 -50.24 -44.94
CA SER A 146 -52.99 -50.04 -44.39
C SER A 146 -53.83 -49.11 -45.23
#